data_AF-A0A3P7IAJ6-F1
#
_entry.id   AF-A0A3P7IAJ6-F1
#
_cell.length_a   1.000
_cell.length_b   1.000
_cell.length_c   1.000
_cell.angle_alpha   90.00
_cell.angle_beta   90.00
_cell.angle_gamma   90.00
#
_symmetry.space_group_name_H-M   'P 1'
#
loop_
_entity.id
_entity.type
_entity.pdbx_description
1 polymer ?
#
loop_
_entity_poly.entity_id
_entity_poly.type
_entity_poly.pdbx_seq_one_letter_code
_entity_poly.pdbx_strand_id
1 'polypeptide(L)'
;MDSPLWPNEDATPRCWKVPSAAQLTCLVRHLAELVLPSIPLLPVVWTQIAMRMALTTTQRHAAGRCFQIVSSLCQPPGAWIPSLISRLVETAGETHEDTQAYVTDLLLCLLSSAPHLNPLVEPPLVPSASPTHARSTSYTPALLRQSVLSQRLHQERKGGNARLSLLLSEEESRLGSALMRSKSADQLKSDVEGDEEATARMQICAIAVALLESGVDNEFLLAIHLLEKVSKSN
;
A
#
# COMPACT_ATOMS: atom_id res chain seq x y z
N MET A 1 11.85 20.29 35.92
CA MET A 1 11.74 19.82 34.53
C MET A 1 10.31 20.14 34.14
N ASP A 2 10.08 21.35 33.63
CA ASP A 2 8.76 21.98 33.70
C ASP A 2 8.01 21.96 32.36
N SER A 3 8.47 21.13 31.42
CA SER A 3 7.85 20.90 30.12
C SER A 3 8.00 19.43 29.71
N PRO A 4 6.98 18.81 29.07
CA PRO A 4 7.13 17.48 28.51
C PRO A 4 8.26 17.44 27.47
N LEU A 5 8.92 16.28 27.35
CA LEU A 5 10.00 16.09 26.37
C LEU A 5 9.54 16.40 24.93
N TRP A 6 8.28 16.07 24.63
CA TRP A 6 7.61 16.44 23.39
C TRP A 6 6.28 17.12 23.70
N PRO A 7 6.17 18.45 23.49
CA PRO A 7 4.90 19.15 23.61
C PRO A 7 3.92 18.67 22.53
N ASN A 8 2.63 18.75 22.84
CA ASN A 8 1.58 18.63 21.82
C ASN A 8 1.54 19.95 21.05
N GLU A 9 2.10 19.96 19.85
CA GLU A 9 2.21 21.14 18.99
C GLU A 9 1.18 21.04 17.87
N ASP A 10 0.50 22.14 17.58
CA ASP A 10 -0.50 22.16 16.51
C ASP A 10 0.16 22.29 15.14
N ALA A 11 -0.19 21.38 14.23
CA ALA A 11 0.14 21.49 12.82
C ALA A 11 -0.69 22.62 12.19
N THR A 12 -0.03 23.61 11.58
CA THR A 12 -0.74 24.71 10.92
C THR A 12 -0.97 24.40 9.43
N PRO A 13 -1.97 25.05 8.78
CA PRO A 13 -2.22 24.96 7.33
C PRO A 13 -1.00 25.12 6.43
N ARG A 14 0.03 25.84 6.91
CA ARG A 14 1.26 26.15 6.18
C ARG A 14 2.49 25.41 6.70
N CYS A 15 2.38 24.74 7.85
CA CYS A 15 3.48 24.03 8.49
C CYS A 15 2.94 22.86 9.31
N TRP A 16 2.85 21.71 8.64
CA TRP A 16 2.55 20.41 9.27
C TRP A 16 3.80 19.71 9.82
N LYS A 17 4.99 20.29 9.63
CA LYS A 17 6.25 19.77 10.18
C LYS A 17 6.55 20.42 11.51
N VAL A 18 6.03 19.83 12.59
CA VAL A 18 6.25 20.33 13.95
C VAL A 18 7.63 19.92 14.49
N PRO A 19 8.31 20.77 15.29
CA PRO A 19 9.64 20.47 15.86
C PRO A 19 9.71 19.16 16.64
N SER A 20 8.69 18.87 17.47
CA SER A 20 8.63 17.63 18.26
C SER A 20 8.62 16.38 17.39
N ALA A 21 7.97 16.42 16.21
CA ALA A 21 7.95 15.31 15.27
C ALA A 21 9.34 15.06 14.68
N ALA A 22 10.10 16.11 14.38
CA ALA A 22 11.48 16.00 13.91
C ALA A 22 12.41 15.41 14.98
N GLN A 23 12.25 15.84 16.24
CA GLN A 23 13.01 15.31 17.37
C GLN A 23 12.69 13.83 17.64
N LEU A 24 11.40 13.45 17.65
CA LEU A 24 10.97 12.07 17.80
C LEU A 24 11.56 11.20 16.68
N THR A 25 11.43 11.65 15.44
CA THR A 25 11.99 10.97 14.26
C THR A 25 13.49 10.76 14.41
N CYS A 26 14.22 11.79 14.85
CA CYS A 26 15.65 11.72 15.11
C CYS A 26 15.98 10.67 16.18
N LEU A 27 15.29 10.71 17.32
CA LEU A 27 15.50 9.75 18.41
C LEU A 27 15.26 8.31 17.95
N VAL A 28 14.14 8.05 17.28
CA VAL A 28 13.77 6.69 16.85
C VAL A 28 14.81 6.12 15.88
N ARG A 29 15.33 6.93 14.94
CA ARG A 29 16.41 6.49 14.05
C ARG A 29 17.67 6.12 14.81
N HIS A 30 18.13 6.98 15.72
CA HIS A 30 19.31 6.69 16.52
C HIS A 30 19.13 5.44 17.40
N LEU A 31 17.95 5.26 17.99
CA LEU A 31 17.63 4.05 18.76
C LEU A 31 17.62 2.80 17.87
N ALA A 32 17.01 2.89 16.68
CA ALA A 32 16.99 1.81 15.73
C ALA A 32 18.41 1.43 15.29
N GLU A 33 19.24 2.41 14.91
CA GLU A 33 20.63 2.21 14.51
C GLU A 33 21.50 1.62 15.62
N LEU A 34 21.33 2.09 16.85
CA LEU A 34 22.05 1.59 18.02
C LEU A 34 21.74 0.11 18.30
N VAL A 35 20.47 -0.28 18.15
CA VAL A 35 19.98 -1.62 18.50
C VAL A 35 20.06 -2.59 17.31
N LEU A 36 20.14 -2.08 16.07
CA LEU A 36 20.15 -2.88 14.84
C LEU A 36 21.17 -4.03 14.84
N PRO A 37 22.41 -3.88 15.34
CA PRO A 37 23.38 -4.97 15.38
C PRO A 37 22.96 -6.13 16.30
N SER A 38 22.19 -5.83 17.35
CA SER A 38 21.71 -6.83 18.31
C SER A 38 20.35 -7.41 17.93
N ILE A 39 19.47 -6.60 17.32
CA ILE A 39 18.12 -6.99 16.94
C ILE A 39 17.81 -6.48 15.51
N PRO A 40 18.20 -7.23 14.46
CA PRO A 40 18.03 -6.79 13.07
C PRO A 40 16.56 -6.58 12.66
N LEU A 41 15.63 -7.29 13.32
CA LEU A 41 14.20 -7.21 13.04
C LEU A 41 13.48 -6.07 13.77
N LEU A 42 14.19 -5.28 14.59
CA LEU A 42 13.57 -4.22 15.39
C LEU A 42 12.73 -3.23 14.55
N PRO A 43 13.21 -2.69 13.41
CA PRO A 43 12.44 -1.73 12.63
C PRO A 43 11.12 -2.31 12.12
N VAL A 44 11.13 -3.58 11.70
CA VAL A 44 9.93 -4.30 11.23
C VAL A 44 8.93 -4.48 12.37
N VAL A 45 9.40 -4.99 13.52
CA VAL A 45 8.53 -5.28 14.68
C VAL A 45 7.95 -3.98 15.25
N TRP A 46 8.75 -2.93 15.39
CA TRP A 46 8.27 -1.63 15.86
C TRP A 46 7.28 -1.00 14.90
N THR A 47 7.51 -1.11 13.59
CA THR A 47 6.53 -0.65 12.59
C THR A 47 5.20 -1.37 12.76
N GLN A 48 5.21 -2.70 12.91
CA GLN A 48 3.97 -3.47 13.11
C GLN A 48 3.23 -3.08 14.39
N ILE A 49 3.94 -2.92 15.51
CA ILE A 49 3.34 -2.53 16.79
C ILE A 49 2.77 -1.11 16.70
N ALA A 50 3.56 -0.16 16.18
CA ALA A 50 3.15 1.23 16.05
C ALA A 50 1.95 1.36 15.09
N MET A 51 1.94 0.68 13.95
CA MET A 51 0.80 0.68 13.03
C MET A 51 -0.47 0.10 13.68
N ARG A 52 -0.38 -1.04 14.38
CA ARG A 52 -1.53 -1.61 15.11
C ARG A 52 -2.06 -0.64 16.16
N MET A 53 -1.17 0.01 16.92
CA MET A 53 -1.56 0.97 17.94
C MET A 53 -2.22 2.20 17.33
N ALA A 54 -1.62 2.78 16.29
CA ALA A 54 -2.17 3.93 15.58
C ALA A 54 -3.57 3.64 15.02
N LEU A 55 -3.75 2.42 14.50
CA LEU A 55 -4.99 1.97 13.88
C LEU A 55 -6.06 1.50 14.89
N THR A 56 -5.78 1.44 16.19
CA THR A 56 -6.76 0.96 17.19
C THR A 56 -7.02 1.93 18.33
N THR A 57 -6.12 2.88 18.56
CA THR A 57 -6.27 3.88 19.60
C THR A 57 -7.38 4.88 19.28
N THR A 58 -8.06 5.35 20.32
CA THR A 58 -9.02 6.47 20.26
C THR A 58 -8.34 7.82 20.49
N GLN A 59 -7.11 7.82 21.05
CA GLN A 59 -6.33 9.04 21.27
C GLN A 59 -5.58 9.44 20.00
N ARG A 60 -6.10 10.44 19.29
CA ARG A 60 -5.56 10.93 18.01
C ARG A 60 -4.10 11.36 18.09
N HIS A 61 -3.72 12.09 19.14
CA HIS A 61 -2.33 12.48 19.35
C HIS A 61 -1.39 11.26 19.49
N ALA A 62 -1.80 10.23 20.24
CA ALA A 62 -1.01 9.01 20.37
C ALA A 62 -0.88 8.26 19.02
N ALA A 63 -1.94 8.24 18.21
CA ALA A 63 -1.88 7.69 16.85
C ALA A 63 -0.90 8.47 15.97
N GLY A 64 -0.93 9.81 16.01
CA GLY A 64 0.00 10.68 15.30
C GLY A 64 1.45 10.38 15.62
N ARG A 65 1.79 10.22 16.91
CA ARG A 65 3.14 9.80 17.33
C ARG A 65 3.53 8.42 16.83
N CYS A 66 2.58 7.48 16.77
CA CYS A 66 2.81 6.17 16.19
C CYS A 66 3.10 6.25 14.68
N PHE A 67 2.38 7.08 13.92
CA PHE A 67 2.67 7.31 12.51
C PHE A 67 4.05 7.95 12.30
N GLN A 68 4.45 8.91 13.14
CA GLN A 68 5.78 9.51 13.10
C GLN A 68 6.88 8.47 13.35
N ILE A 69 6.68 7.55 14.31
CA ILE A 69 7.59 6.42 14.55
C ILE A 69 7.70 5.55 13.29
N VAL A 70 6.56 5.17 12.69
CA VAL A 70 6.54 4.34 11.47
C VAL A 70 7.31 5.00 10.33
N SER A 71 7.03 6.27 10.04
CA SER A 71 7.73 7.02 9.00
C SER A 71 9.24 7.14 9.24
N SER A 72 9.68 7.13 10.50
CA SER A 72 11.10 7.24 10.86
C SER A 72 11.89 5.94 10.66
N LEU A 73 11.22 4.78 10.70
CA LEU A 73 11.83 3.45 10.58
C LEU A 73 12.06 3.01 9.12
N CYS A 74 11.56 3.80 8.16
CA CYS A 74 11.73 3.59 6.71
C CYS A 74 11.36 2.16 6.25
N GLN A 75 10.37 1.55 6.89
CA GLN A 75 9.86 0.23 6.50
C GLN A 75 8.76 0.38 5.44
N PRO A 76 8.70 -0.53 4.45
CA PRO A 76 7.63 -0.52 3.45
C PRO A 76 6.29 -0.82 4.15
N PRO A 77 5.30 0.09 4.09
CA PRO A 77 4.05 -0.07 4.81
C PRO A 77 2.97 -0.77 3.97
N GLY A 78 3.34 -1.45 2.88
CA GLY A 78 2.41 -2.00 1.86
C GLY A 78 1.19 -2.68 2.44
N ALA A 79 1.39 -3.62 3.38
CA ALA A 79 0.30 -4.37 4.04
C ALA A 79 -0.69 -3.50 4.83
N TRP A 80 -0.33 -2.27 5.17
CA TRP A 80 -1.13 -1.34 5.96
C TRP A 80 -1.80 -0.25 5.14
N ILE A 81 -1.44 -0.08 3.86
CA ILE A 81 -1.99 0.96 2.99
C ILE A 81 -3.52 0.87 2.91
N PRO A 82 -4.15 -0.31 2.71
CA PRO A 82 -5.61 -0.40 2.67
C PRO A 82 -6.26 0.14 3.96
N SER A 83 -5.69 -0.17 5.13
CA SER A 83 -6.22 0.30 6.41
C SER A 83 -6.01 1.80 6.64
N LEU A 84 -4.87 2.35 6.21
CA LEU A 84 -4.62 3.80 6.24
C LEU A 84 -5.62 4.53 5.36
N ILE A 85 -5.88 3.99 4.16
CA ILE A 85 -6.83 4.53 3.20
C ILE A 85 -8.26 4.49 3.73
N SER A 86 -8.74 3.34 4.24
CA SER A 86 -10.10 3.23 4.77
C SER A 86 -10.36 4.28 5.85
N ARG A 87 -9.39 4.43 6.74
CA ARG A 87 -9.44 5.39 7.84
C ARG A 87 -9.35 6.84 7.40
N LEU A 88 -8.56 7.13 6.38
CA LEU A 88 -8.52 8.45 5.77
C LEU A 88 -9.87 8.79 5.13
N VAL A 89 -10.48 7.87 4.38
CA VAL A 89 -11.81 8.07 3.78
C VAL A 89 -12.89 8.28 4.86
N GLU A 90 -12.78 7.59 6.00
CA GLU A 90 -13.70 7.77 7.13
C GLU A 90 -13.60 9.13 7.82
N THR A 91 -12.42 9.77 7.79
CA THR A 91 -12.14 10.98 8.58
C THR A 91 -11.87 12.23 7.76
N ALA A 92 -11.61 12.11 6.45
CA ALA A 92 -11.39 13.23 5.55
C ALA A 92 -12.64 14.10 5.43
N GLY A 93 -12.44 15.42 5.37
CA GLY A 93 -13.52 16.40 5.31
C GLY A 93 -14.16 16.74 6.67
N GLU A 94 -13.80 16.07 7.76
CA GLU A 94 -14.18 16.52 9.12
C GLU A 94 -13.42 17.80 9.50
N THR A 95 -14.11 18.87 9.87
CA THR A 95 -13.47 20.17 10.16
C THR A 95 -13.01 20.36 11.61
N HIS A 96 -13.21 19.36 12.48
CA HIS A 96 -12.78 19.44 13.88
C HIS A 96 -11.26 19.45 13.97
N GLU A 97 -10.69 20.37 14.75
CA GLU A 97 -9.25 20.59 14.89
C GLU A 97 -8.47 19.31 15.20
N ASP A 98 -8.88 18.56 16.23
CA ASP A 98 -8.24 17.28 16.57
C ASP A 98 -8.34 16.23 15.46
N THR A 99 -9.44 16.20 14.69
CA THR A 99 -9.55 15.28 13.55
C THR A 99 -8.62 15.72 12.43
N GLN A 100 -8.52 17.02 12.17
CA GLN A 100 -7.67 17.56 11.13
C GLN A 100 -6.18 17.31 11.38
N ALA A 101 -5.72 17.42 12.63
CA ALA A 101 -4.37 17.02 13.01
C ALA A 101 -4.11 15.53 12.69
N TYR A 102 -5.08 14.67 13.00
CA TYR A 102 -5.00 13.25 12.73
C TYR A 102 -5.02 12.88 11.24
N VAL A 103 -5.89 13.54 10.45
CA VAL A 103 -5.92 13.41 8.97
C VAL A 103 -4.59 13.83 8.38
N THR A 104 -4.01 14.91 8.89
CA THR A 104 -2.67 15.39 8.49
C THR A 104 -1.60 14.33 8.77
N ASP A 105 -1.59 13.72 9.97
CA ASP A 105 -0.64 12.67 10.31
C ASP A 105 -0.82 11.40 9.44
N LEU A 106 -2.06 11.02 9.12
CA LEU A 106 -2.38 9.92 8.19
C LEU A 106 -1.82 10.19 6.78
N LEU A 107 -2.07 11.38 6.26
CA LEU A 107 -1.58 11.81 4.94
C LEU A 107 -0.04 11.86 4.91
N LEU A 108 0.60 12.32 5.99
CA LEU A 108 2.06 12.28 6.12
C LEU A 108 2.61 10.86 6.18
N CYS A 109 1.92 9.94 6.87
CA CYS A 109 2.26 8.53 6.88
C CYS A 109 2.20 7.93 5.45
N LEU A 110 1.10 8.18 4.73
CA LEU A 110 0.96 7.77 3.32
C LEU A 110 2.03 8.41 2.43
N LEU A 111 2.37 9.67 2.66
CA LEU A 111 3.42 10.37 1.91
C LEU A 111 4.81 9.80 2.17
N SER A 112 5.06 9.31 3.38
CA SER A 112 6.29 8.57 3.71
C SER A 112 6.32 7.18 3.07
N SER A 113 5.14 6.62 2.77
CA SER A 113 4.95 5.31 2.14
C SER A 113 5.20 5.32 0.63
N ALA A 114 4.85 6.42 -0.04
CA ALA A 114 4.94 6.59 -1.48
C ALA A 114 6.24 6.10 -2.16
N PRO A 115 7.46 6.38 -1.66
CA PRO A 115 8.70 5.91 -2.29
C PRO A 115 8.91 4.38 -2.20
N HIS A 116 8.17 3.70 -1.34
CA HIS A 116 8.27 2.24 -1.16
C HIS A 116 7.30 1.47 -2.03
N LEU A 117 6.48 2.17 -2.82
CA LEU A 117 5.64 1.55 -3.82
C LEU A 117 6.49 1.49 -5.10
N ASN A 118 6.70 0.34 -5.74
CA ASN A 118 7.53 0.11 -6.92
C ASN A 118 6.78 0.49 -8.21
N PRO A 119 7.44 1.11 -9.22
CA PRO A 119 6.84 1.36 -10.52
C PRO A 119 7.03 0.14 -11.43
N LEU A 120 6.26 -0.94 -11.24
CA LEU A 120 6.26 -2.04 -12.22
C LEU A 120 4.86 -2.29 -12.77
N VAL A 121 4.43 -1.36 -13.63
CA VAL A 121 3.77 -1.78 -14.87
C VAL A 121 4.83 -1.60 -15.95
N GLU A 122 5.77 -2.55 -16.03
CA GLU A 122 6.54 -2.70 -17.26
C GLU A 122 5.49 -2.97 -18.35
N PRO A 123 5.41 -2.15 -19.41
CA PRO A 123 4.46 -2.42 -20.48
C PRO A 123 4.72 -3.86 -20.96
N PRO A 124 3.70 -4.70 -21.17
CA PRO A 124 3.93 -6.06 -21.62
C PRO A 124 4.86 -5.98 -22.83
N LEU A 125 6.04 -6.62 -22.73
CA LEU A 125 7.00 -6.72 -23.81
C LEU A 125 6.26 -7.31 -25.00
N VAL A 126 5.72 -6.46 -25.86
CA VAL A 126 5.13 -6.87 -27.13
C VAL A 126 6.27 -7.52 -27.89
N PRO A 127 6.19 -8.84 -28.19
CA PRO A 127 7.18 -9.46 -29.04
C PRO A 127 7.18 -8.65 -30.33
N SER A 128 8.34 -8.10 -30.68
CA SER A 128 8.58 -7.41 -31.94
C SER A 128 8.31 -8.39 -33.09
N ALA A 129 7.04 -8.51 -33.48
CA ALA A 129 6.66 -9.20 -34.70
C ALA A 129 7.04 -8.28 -35.86
N SER A 130 8.12 -8.64 -36.53
CA SER A 130 8.57 -8.07 -37.80
C SER A 130 7.47 -8.13 -38.88
N PRO A 131 7.58 -7.27 -39.92
CA PRO A 131 6.43 -6.71 -40.62
C PRO A 131 6.07 -7.52 -41.86
N THR A 132 4.82 -7.98 -41.98
CA THR A 132 4.16 -8.19 -43.30
C THR A 132 2.69 -8.58 -43.09
N HIS A 133 1.80 -7.59 -43.13
CA HIS A 133 0.68 -7.48 -44.08
C HIS A 133 -0.37 -6.50 -43.53
N ALA A 134 -0.68 -5.52 -44.37
CA ALA A 134 -1.63 -4.46 -44.12
C ALA A 134 -3.05 -4.98 -43.86
N ARG A 135 -3.65 -4.51 -42.77
CA ARG A 135 -5.08 -4.18 -42.70
C ARG A 135 -5.36 -3.17 -41.57
N SER A 136 -5.51 -1.91 -41.98
CA SER A 136 -6.26 -0.84 -41.31
C SER A 136 -7.63 -1.36 -40.80
N THR A 137 -8.28 -0.92 -39.71
CA THR A 137 -8.16 0.20 -38.77
C THR A 137 -9.16 -0.06 -37.63
N SER A 138 -8.76 0.12 -36.36
CA SER A 138 -9.45 0.98 -35.40
C SER A 138 -8.65 1.02 -34.10
N TYR A 139 -8.05 2.18 -33.82
CA TYR A 139 -7.38 2.44 -32.55
C TYR A 139 -8.40 3.12 -31.64
N THR A 140 -8.99 2.35 -30.74
CA THR A 140 -9.68 2.87 -29.55
C THR A 140 -9.05 2.16 -28.37
N PRO A 141 -8.37 2.85 -27.44
CA PRO A 141 -7.78 2.20 -26.28
C PRO A 141 -8.90 1.57 -25.45
N ALA A 142 -8.75 0.27 -25.17
CA ALA A 142 -9.74 -0.56 -24.47
C ALA A 142 -9.86 -0.26 -22.96
N LEU A 143 -9.63 0.99 -22.53
CA LEU A 143 -9.68 1.37 -21.11
C LEU A 143 -11.08 1.72 -20.60
N LEU A 144 -12.12 1.67 -21.45
CA LEU A 144 -13.49 2.07 -21.09
C LEU A 144 -14.56 0.98 -21.22
N ARG A 145 -14.20 -0.32 -21.26
CA ARG A 145 -15.22 -1.38 -21.38
C ARG A 145 -15.40 -2.35 -20.23
N GLN A 146 -14.66 -2.24 -19.13
CA GLN A 146 -14.89 -3.12 -17.99
C GLN A 146 -15.85 -2.53 -16.95
N SER A 147 -17.00 -2.05 -17.42
CA SER A 147 -18.10 -1.63 -16.54
C SER A 147 -19.42 -1.83 -17.27
N VAL A 148 -20.01 -3.03 -17.14
CA VAL A 148 -21.46 -3.36 -17.16
C VAL A 148 -21.73 -4.80 -17.64
N LEU A 149 -21.17 -5.83 -16.97
CA LEU A 149 -21.75 -7.19 -17.03
C LEU A 149 -21.50 -7.91 -15.69
N SER A 150 -22.19 -7.46 -14.64
CA SER A 150 -22.47 -8.29 -13.46
C SER A 150 -23.90 -8.05 -13.09
N GLN A 151 -24.81 -8.64 -13.86
CA GLN A 151 -26.18 -8.86 -13.43
C GLN A 151 -26.83 -9.99 -14.25
N ARG A 152 -27.28 -11.01 -13.51
CA ARG A 152 -28.22 -12.08 -13.89
C ARG A 152 -27.66 -13.22 -14.75
N LEU A 153 -27.59 -14.43 -14.18
CA LEU A 153 -28.74 -15.32 -14.10
C LEU A 153 -28.42 -16.55 -13.24
N HIS A 154 -29.15 -16.68 -12.13
CA HIS A 154 -29.68 -17.98 -11.72
C HIS A 154 -30.61 -18.48 -12.84
N GLN A 155 -30.51 -19.75 -13.25
CA GLN A 155 -31.65 -20.69 -13.44
C GLN A 155 -31.31 -21.86 -14.38
N GLU A 156 -31.27 -23.06 -13.80
CA GLU A 156 -31.84 -24.35 -14.27
C GLU A 156 -31.61 -24.84 -15.72
N ARG A 157 -30.93 -26.00 -15.90
CA ARG A 157 -31.54 -27.33 -16.21
C ARG A 157 -30.53 -28.39 -16.70
N LYS A 158 -30.52 -29.52 -15.98
CA LYS A 158 -30.75 -30.91 -16.44
C LYS A 158 -29.87 -31.55 -17.54
N GLY A 159 -29.03 -32.51 -17.11
CA GLY A 159 -29.12 -33.90 -17.60
C GLY A 159 -27.95 -34.49 -18.41
N GLY A 160 -27.38 -35.59 -17.90
CA GLY A 160 -27.05 -36.76 -18.73
C GLY A 160 -25.58 -37.16 -18.91
N ASN A 161 -25.16 -38.14 -18.09
CA ASN A 161 -24.29 -39.29 -18.40
C ASN A 161 -22.83 -39.07 -18.90
N ALA A 162 -21.85 -39.58 -18.14
CA ALA A 162 -21.15 -40.84 -18.48
C ALA A 162 -20.01 -41.18 -17.48
N ARG A 163 -20.28 -42.21 -16.68
CA ARG A 163 -19.43 -43.32 -16.19
C ARG A 163 -17.90 -43.14 -16.12
N LEU A 164 -17.34 -43.25 -14.91
CA LEU A 164 -16.61 -44.41 -14.33
C LEU A 164 -15.18 -44.63 -14.88
N SER A 165 -14.17 -44.43 -14.02
CA SER A 165 -13.18 -45.50 -13.76
C SER A 165 -12.38 -45.21 -12.48
N LEU A 166 -12.62 -46.04 -11.47
CA LEU A 166 -11.68 -46.38 -10.40
C LEU A 166 -10.65 -47.36 -10.98
N LEU A 167 -9.39 -47.30 -10.55
CA LEU A 167 -8.73 -48.37 -9.78
C LEU A 167 -7.29 -48.01 -9.39
N LEU A 168 -6.91 -48.61 -8.27
CA LEU A 168 -5.74 -48.44 -7.42
C LEU A 168 -4.48 -49.09 -8.00
N SER A 169 -3.30 -48.65 -7.56
CA SER A 169 -2.17 -49.54 -7.25
C SER A 169 -1.25 -48.90 -6.21
N GLU A 170 -0.99 -49.65 -5.15
CA GLU A 170 0.00 -49.41 -4.10
C GLU A 170 1.42 -49.78 -4.56
N GLU A 171 2.37 -49.49 -3.66
CA GLU A 171 3.74 -49.99 -3.51
C GLU A 171 4.94 -49.16 -4.02
N GLU A 172 5.62 -48.60 -3.00
CA GLU A 172 7.06 -48.41 -2.80
C GLU A 172 8.02 -48.42 -4.00
N SER A 173 8.75 -47.32 -4.19
CA SER A 173 10.20 -47.43 -4.41
C SER A 173 10.97 -46.20 -3.94
N ARG A 174 12.07 -46.50 -3.26
CA ARG A 174 13.10 -45.58 -2.78
C ARG A 174 13.84 -44.96 -3.96
N LEU A 175 13.98 -43.64 -4.00
CA LEU A 175 15.26 -42.96 -4.26
C LEU A 175 15.07 -41.45 -4.10
N GLY A 176 15.73 -40.87 -3.09
CA GLY A 176 15.90 -39.42 -3.00
C GLY A 176 16.79 -38.95 -4.15
N SER A 177 16.17 -38.58 -5.27
CA SER A 177 16.81 -37.81 -6.33
C SER A 177 16.54 -36.34 -6.06
N ALA A 178 17.61 -35.59 -5.86
CA ALA A 178 17.61 -34.14 -5.66
C ALA A 178 16.87 -33.44 -6.81
N LEU A 179 15.59 -33.09 -6.57
CA LEU A 179 14.88 -32.19 -7.45
C LEU A 179 15.38 -30.78 -7.17
N MET A 180 16.24 -30.30 -8.06
CA MET A 180 16.42 -28.88 -8.32
C MET A 180 15.04 -28.21 -8.28
N ARG A 181 14.83 -27.37 -7.26
CA ARG A 181 13.59 -26.64 -7.04
C ARG A 181 13.35 -25.78 -8.29
N SER A 182 12.30 -26.10 -9.05
CA SER A 182 12.01 -25.43 -10.32
C SER A 182 11.78 -23.94 -10.12
N LYS A 183 12.48 -23.11 -10.90
CA LYS A 183 12.40 -21.63 -10.88
C LYS A 183 10.99 -21.07 -11.16
N SER A 184 10.05 -21.90 -11.62
CA SER A 184 8.69 -21.46 -11.97
C SER A 184 7.79 -21.15 -10.76
N ALA A 185 8.14 -21.65 -9.56
CA ALA A 185 7.34 -21.40 -8.36
C ALA A 185 7.63 -20.03 -7.71
N ASP A 186 8.82 -19.46 -7.93
CA ASP A 186 9.18 -18.13 -7.41
C ASP A 186 8.51 -16.99 -8.20
N GLN A 187 8.23 -17.22 -9.49
CA GLN A 187 7.69 -16.20 -10.40
C GLN A 187 6.20 -15.87 -10.15
N LEU A 188 5.42 -16.83 -9.65
CA LEU A 188 4.02 -16.60 -9.25
C LEU A 188 3.90 -15.77 -7.97
N LYS A 189 4.92 -15.79 -7.10
CA LYS A 189 4.90 -15.07 -5.82
C LYS A 189 5.23 -13.60 -6.01
N SER A 190 6.15 -13.29 -6.92
CA SER A 190 6.47 -11.91 -7.31
C SER A 190 5.31 -11.21 -8.04
N ASP A 191 4.53 -11.93 -8.85
CA ASP A 191 3.39 -11.36 -9.57
C ASP A 191 2.27 -10.88 -8.63
N VAL A 192 1.99 -11.64 -7.56
CA VAL A 192 0.96 -11.25 -6.57
C VAL A 192 1.39 -10.03 -5.75
N GLU A 193 2.66 -9.98 -5.32
CA GLU A 193 3.19 -8.82 -4.58
C GLU A 193 3.24 -7.55 -5.45
N GLY A 194 3.56 -7.68 -6.74
CA GLY A 194 3.53 -6.55 -7.69
C GLY A 194 2.13 -6.01 -7.97
N ASP A 195 1.12 -6.88 -8.01
CA ASP A 195 -0.29 -6.48 -8.22
C ASP A 195 -0.87 -5.73 -7.00
N GLU A 196 -0.54 -6.17 -5.78
CA GLU A 196 -0.94 -5.49 -4.54
C GLU A 196 -0.35 -4.07 -4.44
N GLU A 197 0.92 -3.93 -4.82
CA GLU A 197 1.64 -2.65 -4.80
C GLU A 197 1.12 -1.66 -5.85
N ALA A 198 0.85 -2.15 -7.07
CA ALA A 198 0.22 -1.36 -8.13
C ALA A 198 -1.19 -0.90 -7.71
N THR A 199 -1.95 -1.80 -7.07
CA THR A 199 -3.28 -1.49 -6.52
C THR A 199 -3.19 -0.41 -5.45
N ALA A 200 -2.25 -0.54 -4.50
CA ALA A 200 -2.02 0.45 -3.45
C ALA A 200 -1.68 1.83 -4.02
N ARG A 201 -0.82 1.91 -5.05
CA ARG A 201 -0.52 3.17 -5.76
C ARG A 201 -1.77 3.78 -6.38
N MET A 202 -2.57 2.97 -7.09
CA MET A 202 -3.79 3.45 -7.74
C MET A 202 -4.79 4.02 -6.72
N GLN A 203 -4.95 3.35 -5.57
CA GLN A 203 -5.82 3.82 -4.50
C GLN A 203 -5.32 5.13 -3.88
N ILE A 204 -4.02 5.25 -3.62
CA ILE A 204 -3.42 6.50 -3.12
C ILE A 204 -3.63 7.65 -4.14
N CYS A 205 -3.42 7.40 -5.43
CA CYS A 205 -3.68 8.38 -6.49
C CYS A 205 -5.15 8.82 -6.51
N ALA A 206 -6.08 7.86 -6.46
CA ALA A 206 -7.52 8.17 -6.49
C ALA A 206 -7.94 9.06 -5.32
N ILE A 207 -7.44 8.77 -4.11
CA ILE A 207 -7.74 9.57 -2.91
C ILE A 207 -7.09 10.94 -2.99
N ALA A 208 -5.83 11.01 -3.42
CA ALA A 208 -5.15 12.30 -3.57
C ALA A 208 -5.90 13.19 -4.57
N VAL A 209 -6.39 12.65 -5.70
CA VAL A 209 -7.24 13.42 -6.63
C VAL A 209 -8.54 13.88 -5.96
N ALA A 210 -9.22 13.03 -5.20
CA ALA A 210 -10.45 13.40 -4.49
C ALA A 210 -10.21 14.52 -3.45
N LEU A 211 -9.06 14.50 -2.76
CA LEU A 211 -8.68 15.52 -1.78
C LEU A 211 -8.30 16.87 -2.42
N LEU A 212 -8.13 16.96 -3.73
CA LEU A 212 -7.95 18.25 -4.43
C LEU A 212 -9.21 19.12 -4.39
N GLU A 213 -10.38 18.53 -4.13
CA GLU A 213 -11.63 19.27 -3.93
C GLU A 213 -11.86 19.67 -2.46
N SER A 214 -10.94 19.30 -1.55
CA SER A 214 -11.08 19.60 -0.13
C SER A 214 -11.03 21.12 0.12
N GLY A 215 -11.96 21.60 0.95
CA GLY A 215 -11.96 22.98 1.47
C GLY A 215 -10.92 23.21 2.57
N VAL A 216 -10.16 22.18 2.95
CA VAL A 216 -9.10 22.26 3.96
C VAL A 216 -7.73 22.38 3.28
N ASP A 217 -7.03 23.48 3.54
CA ASP A 217 -5.72 23.78 2.96
C ASP A 217 -4.68 22.65 3.14
N ASN A 218 -4.64 22.02 4.32
CA ASN A 218 -3.69 20.93 4.62
C ASN A 218 -3.92 19.70 3.73
N GLU A 219 -5.18 19.28 3.60
CA GLU A 219 -5.55 18.12 2.80
C GLU A 219 -5.21 18.36 1.33
N PHE A 220 -5.56 19.55 0.82
CA PHE A 220 -5.25 19.97 -0.55
C PHE A 220 -3.74 19.97 -0.84
N LEU A 221 -2.94 20.61 0.01
CA LEU A 221 -1.49 20.71 -0.20
C LEU A 221 -0.80 19.34 -0.08
N LEU A 222 -1.19 18.52 0.90
CA LEU A 222 -0.65 17.17 1.05
C LEU A 222 -1.08 16.24 -0.10
N ALA A 223 -2.27 16.42 -0.65
CA ALA A 223 -2.72 15.71 -1.85
C ALA A 223 -1.84 16.00 -3.06
N ILE A 224 -1.47 17.27 -3.29
CA ILE A 224 -0.51 17.65 -4.34
C ILE A 224 0.84 16.95 -4.12
N HIS A 225 1.35 16.97 -2.89
CA HIS A 225 2.62 16.31 -2.57
C HIS A 225 2.56 14.78 -2.72
N LEU A 226 1.43 14.16 -2.41
CA LEU A 226 1.20 12.73 -2.62
C LEU A 226 1.26 12.40 -4.11
N LEU A 227 0.54 13.16 -4.96
CA LEU A 227 0.56 12.98 -6.41
C LEU A 227 1.96 13.16 -6.98
N GLU A 228 2.67 14.21 -6.55
CA GLU A 228 4.04 14.48 -6.95
C GLU A 228 4.97 13.31 -6.59
N LYS A 229 4.90 12.79 -5.36
CA LYS A 229 5.75 11.67 -4.93
C LYS A 229 5.43 10.37 -5.65
N VAL A 230 4.15 10.03 -5.79
CA VAL A 230 3.75 8.79 -6.47
C VAL A 230 4.11 8.86 -7.96
N SER A 231 4.03 10.04 -8.58
CA SER A 231 4.43 10.25 -9.98
C SER A 231 5.95 10.29 -10.20
N LYS A 232 6.73 10.77 -9.23
CA LYS A 232 8.20 10.89 -9.34
C LYS A 232 8.95 9.60 -9.03
N SER A 233 8.30 8.58 -8.50
CA SER A 233 8.91 7.28 -8.24
C SER A 233 9.08 6.44 -9.53
N ASN A 234 9.56 7.06 -10.62
CA ASN A 234 9.91 6.48 -11.92
C ASN A 234 11.42 6.62 -12.15
#